data_AF-A0A4V1UIE7-F1
#
_entry.id   AF-A0A4V1UIE7-F1
#
_cell.length_a   1.000
_cell.length_b   1.000
_cell.length_c   1.000
_cell.angle_alpha   90.00
_cell.angle_beta   90.00
_cell.angle_gamma   90.00
#
_symmetry.space_group_name_H-M   'P 1'
#
loop_
_entity.id
_entity.type
_entity.pdbx_description
1 polymer ?
#
loop_
_entity_poly.entity_id
_entity_poly.type
_entity_poly.pdbx_seq_one_letter_code
_entity_poly.pdbx_strand_id
1 'polypeptide(L)'
;TPDDIDWDDEIRIMLEERASLSPDAMTGLEASLRFPGKETMETRIFGRLSAWQNWIFIRPNAVGEDGALKLFGTGKKAKFDWKRI
;
A
#
# COMPACT_ATOMS: atom_id res chain seq x y z
N THR A 1 -29.82 -8.43 -1.46
CA THR A 1 -29.69 -7.49 -0.32
C THR A 1 -30.36 -8.13 0.86
N PRO A 2 -29.80 -7.99 2.07
CA PRO A 2 -30.37 -8.57 3.28
C PRO A 2 -31.80 -8.06 3.48
N ASP A 3 -32.65 -8.89 4.08
CA ASP A 3 -33.99 -8.45 4.47
C ASP A 3 -33.96 -7.68 5.80
N ASP A 4 -35.10 -7.12 6.21
CA ASP A 4 -35.18 -6.27 7.39
C ASP A 4 -34.84 -7.00 8.70
N ILE A 5 -34.83 -8.34 8.72
CA ILE A 5 -34.51 -9.15 9.90
C ILE A 5 -32.99 -9.36 10.00
N ASP A 6 -32.32 -9.59 8.88
CA ASP A 6 -30.88 -9.89 8.84
C ASP A 6 -30.00 -8.63 8.69
N TRP A 7 -30.58 -7.49 8.32
CA TRP A 7 -29.86 -6.26 7.98
C TRP A 7 -28.86 -5.80 9.03
N ASP A 8 -29.31 -5.67 10.29
CA ASP A 8 -28.49 -5.10 11.36
C ASP A 8 -27.28 -5.98 11.68
N ASP A 9 -27.47 -7.30 11.68
CA ASP A 9 -26.40 -8.25 11.97
C ASP A 9 -25.43 -8.40 10.80
N GLU A 10 -25.92 -8.51 9.55
CA GLU A 10 -25.04 -8.66 8.39
C GLU A 10 -24.15 -7.44 8.17
N ILE A 11 -24.69 -6.23 8.30
CA ILE A 11 -23.91 -4.99 8.17
C ILE A 11 -22.92 -4.85 9.33
N ARG A 12 -23.34 -5.15 10.56
CA ARG A 12 -22.44 -5.09 11.72
C ARG A 12 -21.27 -6.05 11.56
N ILE A 13 -21.53 -7.31 11.18
CA ILE A 13 -20.48 -8.32 10.95
C ILE A 13 -19.53 -7.86 9.85
N MET A 14 -20.04 -7.37 8.72
CA MET A 14 -19.21 -6.86 7.62
C MET A 14 -18.27 -5.73 8.07
N LEU A 15 -18.76 -4.80 8.91
CA LEU A 15 -17.95 -3.70 9.43
C LEU A 15 -16.92 -4.18 10.48
N GLU A 16 -17.30 -5.10 11.35
CA GLU A 16 -16.40 -5.71 12.34
C GLU A 16 -15.28 -6.51 11.67
N GLU A 17 -15.61 -7.33 10.67
CA GLU A 17 -14.62 -8.07 9.86
C GLU A 17 -13.69 -7.11 9.13
N ARG A 18 -14.23 -6.05 8.52
CA ARG A 18 -13.44 -5.03 7.84
C ARG A 18 -12.44 -4.34 8.77
N ALA A 19 -12.81 -4.11 10.03
CA ALA A 19 -11.94 -3.51 11.03
C ALA A 19 -10.91 -4.49 11.64
N SER A 20 -11.18 -5.79 11.59
CA SER A 20 -10.30 -6.81 12.18
C SER A 20 -9.20 -7.32 11.23
N LEU A 21 -9.35 -7.13 9.91
CA LEU A 21 -8.35 -7.52 8.91
C LEU A 21 -7.20 -6.52 8.81
N SER A 22 -6.03 -7.00 8.36
CA SER A 22 -4.86 -6.14 8.14
C SER A 22 -5.18 -5.05 7.11
N PRO A 23 -4.99 -3.76 7.44
CA PRO A 23 -5.27 -2.66 6.53
C PRO A 23 -4.38 -2.69 5.28
N ASP A 24 -3.13 -3.15 5.42
CA ASP A 24 -2.19 -3.29 4.31
C ASP A 24 -2.68 -4.33 3.30
N ALA A 25 -3.15 -5.48 3.81
CA ALA A 25 -3.68 -6.56 2.98
C ALA A 25 -4.98 -6.15 2.28
N MET A 26 -5.89 -5.49 3.00
CA MET A 26 -7.16 -5.01 2.44
C MET A 26 -6.94 -3.96 1.34
N THR A 27 -5.97 -3.06 1.54
CA THR A 27 -5.61 -2.07 0.52
C THR A 27 -5.10 -2.73 -0.76
N GLY A 28 -4.22 -3.73 -0.63
CA GLY A 28 -3.74 -4.51 -1.79
C GLY A 28 -4.83 -5.31 -2.50
N LEU A 29 -5.74 -5.90 -1.72
CA LEU A 29 -6.90 -6.64 -2.25
C LEU A 29 -7.81 -5.73 -3.06
N GLU A 30 -8.19 -4.57 -2.53
CA GLU A 30 -9.06 -3.61 -3.20
C GLU A 30 -8.43 -3.02 -4.46
N ALA A 31 -7.15 -2.68 -4.40
CA ALA A 31 -6.42 -2.20 -5.57
C ALA A 31 -6.46 -3.23 -6.72
N SER A 32 -6.41 -4.53 -6.39
CA SER A 32 -6.46 -5.61 -7.37
C SER A 32 -7.88 -5.89 -7.88
N LEU A 33 -8.87 -5.97 -6.98
CA LEU A 33 -10.25 -6.31 -7.33
C LEU A 33 -10.97 -5.17 -8.06
N ARG A 34 -10.67 -3.91 -7.73
CA ARG A 34 -11.30 -2.74 -8.39
C ARG A 34 -10.71 -2.46 -9.77
N PHE A 35 -9.48 -2.90 -10.04
CA PHE A 35 -8.79 -2.72 -11.32
C PHE A 35 -8.30 -4.05 -11.92
N PRO A 36 -9.18 -5.03 -12.20
CA PRO A 36 -8.79 -6.41 -12.50
C PRO A 36 -8.36 -6.66 -13.96
N GLY A 37 -8.33 -5.62 -14.80
CA GLY A 37 -8.32 -5.80 -16.26
C GLY A 37 -7.51 -4.76 -17.01
N LYS A 38 -8.15 -4.08 -17.96
CA LYS A 38 -7.48 -3.14 -18.88
C LYS A 38 -6.72 -2.06 -18.09
N GLU A 39 -5.46 -1.87 -18.47
CA GLU A 39 -4.64 -0.76 -17.95
C GLU A 39 -4.73 0.48 -18.85
N THR A 40 -4.85 1.65 -18.21
CA THR A 40 -4.62 2.96 -18.82
C THR A 40 -3.33 3.56 -18.28
N MET A 41 -2.92 4.72 -18.78
CA MET A 41 -1.79 5.45 -18.22
C MET A 41 -2.00 5.74 -16.72
N GLU A 42 -3.20 6.14 -16.34
CA GLU A 42 -3.57 6.49 -14.97
C GLU A 42 -3.54 5.26 -14.06
N THR A 43 -4.12 4.12 -14.49
CA THR A 43 -4.08 2.90 -13.67
C THR A 43 -2.65 2.37 -13.53
N ARG A 44 -1.78 2.60 -14.51
CA ARG A 44 -0.35 2.26 -14.42
C ARG A 44 0.41 3.16 -13.46
N ILE A 45 0.03 4.44 -13.38
CA ILE A 45 0.59 5.37 -12.40
C ILE A 45 0.22 4.87 -11.00
N PHE A 46 -1.07 4.67 -10.71
CA PHE A 46 -1.52 4.27 -9.37
C PHE A 46 -1.20 2.81 -8.99
N GLY A 47 -1.11 1.92 -9.98
CA GLY A 47 -0.71 0.53 -9.78
C GLY A 47 0.80 0.40 -9.84
N ARG A 48 1.33 0.15 -11.04
CA ARG A 48 2.75 -0.19 -11.25
C ARG A 48 3.72 0.82 -10.65
N LEU A 49 3.57 2.12 -10.95
CA LEU A 49 4.54 3.12 -10.49
C LEU A 49 4.41 3.35 -8.97
N SER A 50 3.21 3.64 -8.49
CA SER A 50 2.98 3.94 -7.08
C SER A 50 3.21 2.74 -6.16
N ALA A 51 2.88 1.51 -6.54
CA ALA A 51 3.14 0.34 -5.71
C ALA A 51 4.65 0.09 -5.51
N TRP A 52 5.44 0.20 -6.58
CA TRP A 52 6.90 0.12 -6.48
C TRP A 52 7.47 1.28 -5.67
N GLN A 53 6.91 2.48 -5.82
CA GLN A 53 7.34 3.63 -5.03
C GLN A 53 7.02 3.47 -3.53
N ASN A 54 5.84 2.97 -3.20
CA ASN A 54 5.44 2.69 -1.81
C ASN A 54 6.40 1.68 -1.16
N TRP A 55 6.80 0.64 -1.90
CA TRP A 55 7.81 -0.30 -1.43
C TRP A 55 9.19 0.34 -1.21
N ILE A 56 9.61 1.27 -2.07
CA ILE A 56 10.85 2.04 -1.87
C ILE A 56 10.74 2.91 -0.61
N PHE A 57 9.60 3.57 -0.41
CA PHE A 57 9.38 4.54 0.67
C PHE A 57 9.42 3.95 2.07
N ILE A 58 9.13 2.67 2.24
CA ILE A 58 9.20 2.04 3.56
C ILE A 58 10.58 1.44 3.89
N ARG A 59 11.56 1.52 2.97
CA ARG A 59 12.86 0.84 3.13
C ARG A 59 13.99 1.78 3.60
N PRO A 60 14.95 1.27 4.40
CA PRO A 60 16.02 2.08 5.00
C PRO A 60 16.89 2.85 4.00
N ASN A 61 17.13 2.30 2.81
CA ASN A 61 17.93 2.97 1.78
C ASN A 61 17.36 4.36 1.41
N ALA A 62 16.03 4.51 1.43
CA ALA A 62 15.38 5.79 1.13
C ALA A 62 15.18 6.66 2.39
N VAL A 63 14.50 6.12 3.41
CA VAL A 63 13.99 6.89 4.57
C VAL A 63 14.76 6.69 5.89
N GLY A 64 15.74 5.78 5.92
CA GLY A 64 16.55 5.50 7.10
C GLY A 64 17.42 6.69 7.53
N GLU A 65 17.98 6.63 8.75
CA GLU A 65 18.83 7.71 9.30
C GLU A 65 20.03 8.06 8.41
N ASP A 66 20.72 7.05 7.90
CA ASP A 66 21.80 7.18 6.90
C ASP A 66 21.30 7.03 5.45
N GLY A 67 19.99 7.16 5.24
CA GLY A 67 19.31 6.99 3.95
C GLY A 67 19.42 8.21 3.04
N ALA A 68 19.08 8.01 1.76
CA ALA A 68 19.23 9.03 0.72
C ALA A 68 18.49 10.34 1.02
N LEU A 69 17.24 10.26 1.51
CA LEU A 69 16.41 11.45 1.71
C LEU A 69 16.91 12.31 2.87
N LYS A 70 17.35 11.70 3.98
CA LYS A 70 17.81 12.44 5.16
C LYS A 70 19.18 13.07 5.00
N LEU A 71 20.07 12.44 4.21
CA LEU A 71 21.41 12.95 3.99
C LEU A 71 21.51 13.95 2.83
N PHE A 72 20.43 14.16 2.07
CA PHE A 72 20.39 15.18 1.02
C PHE A 72 20.74 16.57 1.59
N GLY A 73 21.71 17.25 0.99
CA GLY A 73 22.19 18.56 1.44
C GLY A 73 23.19 18.55 2.61
N THR A 74 23.45 17.41 3.25
CA THR A 74 24.37 17.32 4.40
C THR A 74 25.85 17.18 4.03
N GLY A 75 26.16 16.92 2.74
CA GLY A 75 27.51 16.61 2.27
C GLY A 75 28.01 15.19 2.61
N LYS A 76 27.20 14.39 3.33
CA LYS A 76 27.52 12.99 3.66
C LYS A 76 26.97 12.04 2.59
N LYS A 77 27.66 10.91 2.37
CA LYS A 77 27.24 9.86 1.43
C LYS A 77 26.27 8.89 2.12
N ALA A 78 25.16 8.56 1.46
CA ALA A 78 24.21 7.56 1.92
C ALA A 78 24.80 6.15 2.00
N LYS A 79 24.34 5.38 2.99
CA LYS A 79 24.68 3.96 3.16
C LYS A 79 23.55 3.13 2.58
N PHE A 80 23.87 2.36 1.54
CA PHE A 80 22.91 1.48 0.89
C PHE A 80 23.23 0.02 1.18
N ASP A 81 22.19 -0.76 1.46
CA ASP A 81 22.24 -2.21 1.24
C ASP A 81 22.18 -2.48 -0.26
N TRP A 82 23.25 -3.07 -0.79
CA TRP A 82 23.42 -3.35 -2.22
C TRP A 82 22.80 -4.69 -2.65
N LYS A 83 22.30 -5.50 -1.71
CA LYS A 83 21.63 -6.74 -2.03
C LYS A 83 20.32 -6.46 -2.78
N ARG A 84 20.16 -7.13 -3.93
CA ARG A 84 18.90 -7.10 -4.70
C ARG A 84 17.81 -7.91 -3.98
N ILE A 85 16.56 -7.53 -4.22
CA ILE A 85 15.35 -8.26 -3.82
C ILE A 85 14.69 -8.79 -5.08
#